data_AF-A0A2R6EDI4-F1
#
_entry.id   AF-A0A2R6EDI4-F1
#
_cell.length_a   1.000
_cell.length_b   1.000
_cell.length_c   1.000
_cell.angle_alpha   90.00
_cell.angle_beta   90.00
_cell.angle_gamma   90.00
#
_symmetry.space_group_name_H-M   'P 1'
#
loop_
_entity.id
_entity.type
_entity.pdbx_description
1 polymer ?
#
loop_
_entity_poly.entity_id
_entity_poly.type
_entity_poly.pdbx_seq_one_letter_code
_entity_poly.pdbx_strand_id
1 'polypeptide(L)'
;MSRERGDGGRYTETIALDAVLGVFEAVDGPVVTSGDVAEALDCSRDTARRKLRTLEAQGRAGSRKTAGRVVWWTVDGEAPNGVDPDDPFWELEPGSSGETDVSESVTATEVFDRIRTGALPYRPLYTTQAVLSELATLCLYKLGHERAVAALRAVRASESFNVLPVDRSTFAAAADQFAAYDDQEISFVDHTTAVLAAERDVDHVFAFDGDFRTLGFTVVPADTDQ
;
A
#
# COMPACT_ATOMS: atom_id res chain seq x y z
N MET A 1 -13.09 -30.29 55.96
CA MET A 1 -11.86 -30.39 55.13
C MET A 1 -11.94 -29.32 54.06
N SER A 2 -11.19 -28.25 54.24
CA SER A 2 -11.13 -27.11 53.33
C SER A 2 -10.30 -27.50 52.12
N ARG A 3 -10.89 -27.47 50.92
CA ARG A 3 -10.12 -27.57 49.68
C ARG A 3 -9.65 -26.18 49.32
N GLU A 4 -8.36 -25.93 49.58
CA GLU A 4 -7.66 -24.76 49.09
C GLU A 4 -7.73 -24.73 47.57
N ARG A 5 -8.16 -23.58 47.07
CA ARG A 5 -8.24 -23.25 45.65
C ARG A 5 -6.83 -22.85 45.23
N GLY A 6 -6.15 -23.73 44.51
CA GLY A 6 -4.85 -23.43 43.92
C GLY A 6 -4.97 -22.29 42.93
N ASP A 7 -4.39 -21.16 43.30
CA ASP A 7 -4.05 -20.03 42.46
C ASP A 7 -3.00 -20.48 41.44
N GLY A 8 -3.27 -20.18 40.18
CA GLY A 8 -2.52 -20.65 39.04
C GLY A 8 -2.82 -19.80 37.82
N GLY A 9 -2.73 -18.48 37.99
CA GLY A 9 -2.62 -17.53 36.89
C GLY A 9 -1.38 -17.85 36.08
N ARG A 10 -1.51 -18.79 35.14
CA ARG A 10 -0.45 -19.15 34.21
C ARG A 10 -0.27 -17.96 33.27
N TYR A 11 0.79 -17.22 33.53
CA TYR A 11 1.34 -16.15 32.70
C TYR A 11 1.42 -16.66 31.26
N THR A 12 0.52 -16.18 30.40
CA THR A 12 0.58 -16.46 28.96
C THR A 12 1.84 -15.82 28.43
N GLU A 13 2.73 -16.67 27.93
CA GLU A 13 3.71 -16.33 26.92
C GLU A 13 3.07 -15.38 25.91
N THR A 14 3.69 -14.22 25.69
CA THR A 14 3.09 -13.14 24.91
C THR A 14 2.97 -13.60 23.46
N ILE A 15 1.81 -14.13 23.09
CA ILE A 15 1.52 -14.51 21.70
C ILE A 15 1.72 -13.27 20.82
N ALA A 16 2.70 -13.35 19.91
CA ALA A 16 2.97 -12.31 18.94
C ALA A 16 1.82 -12.21 17.92
N LEU A 17 1.61 -11.02 17.35
CA LEU A 17 0.58 -10.82 16.34
C LEU A 17 0.89 -11.60 15.04
N ASP A 18 2.18 -11.76 14.70
CA ASP A 18 2.59 -12.53 13.52
C ASP A 18 2.30 -14.02 13.68
N ALA A 19 2.35 -14.55 14.90
CA ALA A 19 1.90 -15.92 15.16
C ALA A 19 0.39 -16.09 14.90
N VAL A 20 -0.41 -15.06 15.17
CA VAL A 20 -1.85 -15.05 14.85
C VAL A 20 -2.08 -14.95 13.34
N LEU A 21 -1.28 -14.17 12.62
CA LEU A 21 -1.36 -14.11 11.15
C LEU A 21 -1.00 -15.43 10.48
N GLY A 22 -0.01 -16.15 11.01
CA GLY A 22 0.33 -17.49 10.52
C GLY A 22 -0.81 -18.52 10.63
N VAL A 23 -1.81 -18.28 11.48
CA VAL A 23 -3.00 -19.16 11.58
C VAL A 23 -3.86 -19.09 10.31
N PHE A 24 -3.94 -17.93 9.66
CA PHE A 24 -4.76 -17.76 8.46
C PHE A 24 -4.25 -18.62 7.29
N GLU A 25 -2.95 -18.90 7.25
CA GLU A 25 -2.33 -19.82 6.28
C GLU A 25 -2.43 -21.30 6.70
N ALA A 26 -2.54 -21.57 8.00
CA ALA A 26 -2.55 -22.92 8.54
C ALA A 26 -3.94 -23.56 8.60
N VAL A 27 -5.00 -22.76 8.54
CA VAL A 27 -6.40 -23.21 8.63
C VAL A 27 -7.02 -23.24 7.23
N ASP A 28 -7.65 -24.36 6.89
CA ASP A 28 -8.34 -24.51 5.60
C ASP A 28 -9.51 -23.53 5.45
N GLY A 29 -9.37 -22.57 4.53
CA GLY A 29 -10.43 -21.66 4.09
C GLY A 29 -10.06 -20.18 4.20
N PRO A 30 -10.83 -19.28 3.54
CA PRO A 30 -10.48 -17.86 3.42
C PRO A 30 -10.71 -17.04 4.70
N VAL A 31 -11.23 -17.65 5.75
CA VAL A 31 -11.57 -16.98 7.01
C VAL A 31 -11.29 -17.89 8.20
N VAL A 32 -10.89 -17.30 9.32
CA VAL A 32 -10.73 -17.97 10.61
C VAL A 32 -11.69 -17.40 11.65
N THR A 33 -11.88 -18.11 12.75
CA THR A 33 -12.59 -17.67 13.94
C THR A 33 -11.62 -17.48 15.09
N SER A 34 -12.06 -16.81 16.16
CA SER A 34 -11.29 -16.80 17.41
C SER A 34 -11.14 -18.21 18.02
N GLY A 35 -11.93 -19.19 17.58
CA GLY A 35 -11.79 -20.58 17.96
C GLY A 35 -10.59 -21.24 17.28
N ASP A 36 -10.45 -21.05 15.97
CA ASP A 36 -9.37 -21.64 15.18
C ASP A 36 -8.00 -21.10 15.65
N VAL A 37 -7.91 -19.79 15.92
CA VAL A 37 -6.70 -19.16 16.50
C VAL A 37 -6.40 -19.66 17.91
N ALA A 38 -7.43 -19.87 18.73
CA ALA A 38 -7.24 -20.38 20.09
C ALA A 38 -6.71 -21.82 20.09
N GLU A 39 -7.22 -22.64 19.19
CA GLU A 39 -6.78 -24.02 19.00
C GLU A 39 -5.36 -24.10 18.44
N ALA A 40 -5.07 -23.36 17.37
CA ALA A 40 -3.77 -23.37 16.69
C ALA A 40 -2.61 -22.86 17.58
N LEU A 41 -2.88 -21.89 18.47
CA LEU A 41 -1.86 -21.27 19.32
C LEU A 41 -1.93 -21.71 20.79
N ASP A 42 -2.72 -22.75 21.10
CA ASP A 42 -2.98 -23.25 22.46
C ASP A 42 -3.24 -22.13 23.47
N CYS A 43 -4.19 -21.24 23.14
CA CYS A 43 -4.50 -20.05 23.92
C CYS A 43 -5.99 -19.88 24.20
N SER A 44 -6.33 -18.96 25.11
CA SER A 44 -7.74 -18.69 25.39
C SER A 44 -8.42 -18.00 24.20
N ARG A 45 -9.71 -18.28 23.96
CA ARG A 45 -10.51 -17.59 22.94
C ARG A 45 -10.57 -16.08 23.15
N ASP A 46 -10.51 -15.61 24.40
CA ASP A 46 -10.46 -14.18 24.71
C ASP A 46 -9.11 -13.56 24.34
N THR A 47 -7.99 -14.29 24.53
CA THR A 47 -6.65 -13.87 24.06
C THR A 47 -6.63 -13.79 22.53
N ALA A 48 -7.10 -14.84 21.84
CA ALA A 48 -7.21 -14.86 20.38
C ALA A 48 -8.06 -13.70 19.86
N ARG A 49 -9.26 -13.49 20.43
CA ARG A 49 -10.14 -12.38 20.06
C ARG A 49 -9.48 -11.02 20.28
N ARG A 50 -8.78 -10.82 21.40
CA ARG A 50 -8.07 -9.57 21.69
C ARG A 50 -7.00 -9.29 20.65
N LYS A 51 -6.21 -10.30 20.27
CA LYS A 51 -5.15 -10.18 19.26
C LYS A 51 -5.71 -9.92 17.85
N LEU A 52 -6.79 -10.60 17.48
CA LEU A 52 -7.50 -10.37 16.22
C LEU A 52 -8.08 -8.94 16.14
N ARG A 53 -8.65 -8.42 17.24
CA ARG A 53 -9.06 -7.01 17.34
C ARG A 53 -7.89 -6.05 17.22
N THR A 54 -6.72 -6.40 17.76
CA THR A 54 -5.50 -5.61 17.56
C THR A 54 -5.06 -5.60 16.09
N LEU A 55 -5.08 -6.75 15.41
CA LEU A 55 -4.79 -6.81 13.97
C LEU A 55 -5.78 -5.99 13.14
N GLU A 56 -7.07 -6.03 13.49
CA GLU A 56 -8.09 -5.22 12.84
C GLU A 56 -7.90 -3.72 13.07
N ALA A 57 -7.56 -3.32 14.29
CA ALA A 57 -7.20 -1.92 14.58
C ALA A 57 -5.93 -1.47 13.84
N GLN A 58 -5.06 -2.41 13.45
CA GLN A 58 -3.87 -2.17 12.62
C GLN A 58 -4.16 -2.30 11.11
N GLY A 59 -5.41 -2.54 10.71
CA GLY A 59 -5.77 -2.75 9.30
C GLY A 59 -5.23 -4.05 8.69
N ARG A 60 -4.68 -4.97 9.50
CA ARG A 60 -4.08 -6.25 9.04
C ARG A 60 -5.07 -7.41 9.03
N ALA A 61 -6.27 -7.22 9.59
CA ALA A 61 -7.35 -8.21 9.55
C ALA A 61 -8.72 -7.53 9.46
N GLY A 62 -9.64 -8.13 8.72
CA GLY A 62 -11.04 -7.71 8.69
C GLY A 62 -11.88 -8.62 9.57
N SER A 63 -13.04 -8.14 10.04
CA SER A 63 -14.00 -8.97 10.76
C SER A 63 -15.44 -8.77 10.32
N ARG A 64 -16.24 -9.83 10.39
CA ARG A 64 -17.68 -9.78 10.15
C ARG A 64 -18.41 -10.73 11.09
N LYS A 65 -19.51 -10.26 11.68
CA LYS A 65 -20.44 -11.13 12.43
C LYS A 65 -21.44 -11.79 11.47
N THR A 66 -21.51 -13.11 11.51
CA THR A 66 -22.46 -13.94 10.73
C THR A 66 -23.06 -15.02 11.61
N ALA A 67 -24.39 -15.15 11.63
CA ALA A 67 -25.12 -16.18 12.37
C ALA A 67 -24.60 -16.46 13.81
N GLY A 68 -24.29 -15.38 14.55
CA GLY A 68 -23.79 -15.48 15.94
C GLY A 68 -22.29 -15.74 16.11
N ARG A 69 -21.53 -15.91 15.03
CA ARG A 69 -20.06 -16.07 15.03
C ARG A 69 -19.38 -14.87 14.39
N VAL A 70 -18.16 -14.55 14.81
CA VAL A 70 -17.31 -13.56 14.13
C VAL A 70 -16.28 -14.33 13.32
N VAL A 71 -16.25 -14.07 12.02
CA VAL A 71 -15.22 -14.56 11.11
C VAL A 71 -14.23 -13.42 10.83
N TRP A 72 -12.98 -13.80 10.62
CA TRP A 72 -11.84 -12.91 10.42
C TRP A 72 -11.13 -13.33 9.13
N TRP A 73 -10.63 -12.37 8.37
CA TRP A 73 -9.76 -12.62 7.22
C TRP A 73 -8.53 -11.73 7.34
N THR A 74 -7.40 -12.15 6.75
CA THR A 74 -6.28 -11.24 6.53
C THR A 74 -6.73 -10.15 5.59
N VAL A 75 -6.37 -8.92 5.90
CA VAL A 75 -6.35 -7.85 4.90
C VAL A 75 -4.94 -7.87 4.39
N ASP A 76 -4.77 -8.12 3.08
CA ASP A 76 -3.46 -8.22 2.45
C ASP A 76 -2.66 -6.95 2.73
N GLY A 77 -1.77 -7.07 3.71
CA GLY A 77 -0.64 -6.19 3.92
C GLY A 77 0.59 -7.07 3.77
N GLU A 78 0.81 -7.62 2.56
CA GLU A 78 2.16 -8.03 2.20
C GLU A 78 3.08 -6.84 2.49
N ALA A 79 4.19 -7.11 3.17
CA ALA A 79 5.20 -6.09 3.36
C ALA A 79 5.55 -5.56 1.96
N PRO A 80 5.59 -4.23 1.78
CA PRO A 80 5.83 -3.66 0.47
C PRO A 80 7.17 -4.18 -0.06
N ASN A 81 7.19 -4.55 -1.34
CA ASN A 81 8.41 -4.95 -2.00
C ASN A 81 9.43 -3.80 -1.99
N GLY A 82 10.70 -4.15 -1.82
CA GLY A 82 11.80 -3.23 -1.99
C GLY A 82 12.07 -2.93 -3.46
N VAL A 83 13.11 -2.13 -3.72
CA VAL A 83 13.62 -1.91 -5.08
C VAL A 83 14.54 -3.06 -5.45
N ASP A 84 14.19 -3.83 -6.48
CA ASP A 84 15.06 -4.82 -7.11
C ASP A 84 15.86 -4.14 -8.23
N PRO A 85 17.19 -3.96 -8.13
CA PRO A 85 17.99 -3.30 -9.15
C PRO A 85 18.03 -4.04 -10.50
N ASP A 86 17.67 -5.32 -10.52
CA ASP A 86 17.66 -6.18 -11.70
C ASP A 86 16.25 -6.30 -12.34
N ASP A 87 15.26 -5.55 -11.82
CA ASP A 87 13.89 -5.55 -12.35
C ASP A 87 13.85 -5.13 -13.84
N PRO A 88 13.21 -5.91 -14.73
CA PRO A 88 13.10 -5.58 -16.16
C PRO A 88 12.47 -4.21 -16.45
N PHE A 89 11.75 -3.62 -15.50
CA PHE A 89 11.24 -2.25 -15.61
C PHE A 89 12.35 -1.23 -15.91
N TRP A 90 13.56 -1.40 -15.37
CA TRP A 90 14.66 -0.44 -15.54
C TRP A 90 15.22 -0.38 -16.97
N GLU A 91 14.94 -1.39 -17.78
CA GLU A 91 15.35 -1.47 -19.19
C GLU A 91 14.30 -0.85 -20.14
N LEU A 92 13.22 -0.28 -19.61
CA LEU A 92 12.17 0.35 -20.40
C LEU A 92 12.64 1.70 -20.95
N GLU A 93 12.60 1.86 -22.27
CA GLU A 93 12.87 3.13 -22.93
C GLU A 93 11.73 4.14 -22.70
N PRO A 94 12.00 5.35 -22.17
CA PRO A 94 10.99 6.38 -21.99
C PRO A 94 10.30 6.77 -23.30
N GLY A 95 8.99 6.98 -23.23
CA GLY A 95 8.23 7.61 -24.32
C GLY A 95 8.52 9.12 -24.38
N SER A 96 8.47 9.71 -25.58
CA SER A 96 8.59 11.16 -25.77
C SER A 96 7.39 11.68 -26.57
N SER A 97 6.77 12.78 -26.12
CA SER A 97 5.67 13.46 -26.82
C SER A 97 5.92 14.95 -27.12
N GLY A 98 7.10 15.51 -26.80
CA GLY A 98 7.47 16.91 -27.09
C GLY A 98 8.83 17.34 -26.50
N GLU A 99 9.21 18.62 -26.63
CA GLU A 99 10.49 19.16 -26.11
C GLU A 99 10.52 19.30 -24.57
N THR A 100 9.43 19.71 -23.92
CA THR A 100 9.31 19.76 -22.44
C THR A 100 9.47 18.37 -21.84
N ASP A 101 8.84 17.35 -22.46
CA ASP A 101 8.98 15.95 -22.07
C ASP A 101 10.44 15.47 -22.10
N VAL A 102 11.31 16.05 -22.95
CA VAL A 102 12.71 15.61 -23.00
C VAL A 102 13.45 16.01 -21.72
N SER A 103 13.25 17.25 -21.22
CA SER A 103 13.89 17.68 -19.98
C SER A 103 13.37 16.89 -18.78
N GLU A 104 12.06 16.72 -18.68
CA GLU A 104 11.43 15.93 -17.62
C GLU A 104 11.84 14.45 -17.71
N SER A 105 11.92 13.89 -18.91
CA SER A 105 12.39 12.51 -19.11
C SER A 105 13.82 12.32 -18.64
N VAL A 106 14.74 13.25 -18.92
CA VAL A 106 16.12 13.17 -18.44
C VAL A 106 16.16 13.20 -16.91
N THR A 107 15.46 14.16 -16.30
CA THR A 107 15.37 14.28 -14.84
C THR A 107 14.75 13.04 -14.21
N ALA A 108 13.68 12.48 -14.79
CA ALA A 108 13.06 11.26 -14.33
C ALA A 108 14.05 10.08 -14.38
N THR A 109 14.73 9.88 -15.50
CA THR A 109 15.74 8.82 -15.65
C THR A 109 16.85 8.94 -14.61
N GLU A 110 17.36 10.15 -14.35
CA GLU A 110 18.40 10.38 -13.34
C GLU A 110 17.92 10.05 -11.92
N VAL A 111 16.70 10.47 -11.55
CA VAL A 111 16.13 10.15 -10.23
C VAL A 111 15.95 8.64 -10.07
N PHE A 112 15.33 7.97 -11.05
CA PHE A 112 15.09 6.54 -10.98
C PHE A 112 16.38 5.70 -11.01
N ASP A 113 17.41 6.10 -11.76
CA ASP A 113 18.71 5.42 -11.73
C ASP A 113 19.39 5.54 -10.35
N ARG A 114 19.29 6.72 -9.72
CA ARG A 114 19.80 6.92 -8.36
C ARG A 114 19.01 6.14 -7.31
N ILE A 115 17.69 5.97 -7.49
CA ILE A 115 16.87 5.08 -6.65
C ILE A 115 17.31 3.63 -6.84
N ARG A 116 17.42 3.17 -8.10
CA ARG A 116 17.84 1.82 -8.47
C ARG A 116 19.19 1.44 -7.87
N THR A 117 20.17 2.34 -7.98
CA THR A 117 21.53 2.15 -7.43
C THR A 117 21.61 2.36 -5.92
N GLY A 118 20.53 2.83 -5.28
CA GLY A 118 20.48 3.13 -3.85
C GLY A 118 21.18 4.43 -3.44
N ALA A 119 21.63 5.25 -4.40
CA ALA A 119 22.13 6.60 -4.15
C ALA A 119 21.03 7.53 -3.62
N LEU A 120 19.76 7.23 -3.90
CA LEU A 120 18.61 7.81 -3.24
C LEU A 120 17.91 6.79 -2.35
N PRO A 121 17.57 7.17 -1.10
CA PRO A 121 17.02 6.23 -0.12
C PRO A 121 15.51 6.01 -0.27
N TYR A 122 14.89 6.40 -1.40
CA TYR A 122 13.45 6.24 -1.62
C TYR A 122 13.09 4.79 -1.85
N ARG A 123 12.62 4.14 -0.78
CA ARG A 123 12.12 2.76 -0.77
C ARG A 123 11.23 2.55 0.46
N PRO A 124 10.18 1.74 0.35
CA PRO A 124 9.65 1.11 -0.87
C PRO A 124 9.06 2.14 -1.87
N LEU A 125 8.94 1.75 -3.15
CA LEU A 125 8.28 2.59 -4.17
C LEU A 125 6.80 2.20 -4.28
N TYR A 126 5.94 3.23 -4.34
CA TYR A 126 4.51 3.06 -4.51
C TYR A 126 4.03 3.76 -5.78
N THR A 127 2.99 3.20 -6.37
CA THR A 127 2.12 3.90 -7.32
C THR A 127 0.68 3.48 -7.04
N THR A 128 -0.30 4.08 -7.70
CA THR A 128 -1.72 3.78 -7.45
C THR A 128 -2.40 3.26 -8.72
N GLN A 129 -3.47 2.49 -8.54
CA GLN A 129 -4.34 2.10 -9.65
C GLN A 129 -4.88 3.33 -10.41
N ALA A 130 -5.11 4.45 -9.73
CA ALA A 130 -5.55 5.70 -10.36
C ALA A 130 -4.48 6.27 -11.29
N VAL A 131 -3.23 6.38 -10.81
CA VAL A 131 -2.07 6.83 -11.63
C VAL A 131 -1.85 5.91 -12.82
N LEU A 132 -1.97 4.58 -12.67
CA LEU A 132 -1.84 3.65 -13.79
C LEU A 132 -2.97 3.77 -14.82
N SER A 133 -4.19 4.07 -14.38
CA SER A 133 -5.32 4.32 -15.28
C SER A 133 -5.09 5.58 -16.11
N GLU A 134 -4.60 6.64 -15.46
CA GLU A 134 -4.27 7.90 -16.13
C GLU A 134 -3.09 7.72 -17.08
N LEU A 135 -1.99 7.09 -16.64
CA LEU A 135 -0.83 6.77 -17.47
C LEU A 135 -1.23 6.00 -18.73
N ALA A 136 -1.99 4.91 -18.60
CA ALA A 136 -2.42 4.11 -19.74
C ALA A 136 -3.25 4.93 -20.74
N THR A 137 -4.12 5.81 -20.23
CA THR A 137 -4.96 6.70 -21.04
C THR A 137 -4.12 7.77 -21.74
N LEU A 138 -3.19 8.42 -21.01
CA LEU A 138 -2.27 9.41 -21.55
C LEU A 138 -1.40 8.81 -22.65
N CYS A 139 -0.75 7.67 -22.39
CA CYS A 139 0.06 6.97 -23.39
C CYS A 139 -0.77 6.55 -24.61
N LEU A 140 -2.03 6.13 -24.42
CA LEU A 140 -2.90 5.76 -25.53
C LEU A 140 -3.12 6.95 -26.48
N TYR A 141 -3.40 8.13 -25.92
CA TYR A 141 -3.66 9.34 -26.70
C TYR A 141 -2.39 9.95 -27.30
N LYS A 142 -1.25 9.87 -26.62
CA LYS A 142 0.00 10.55 -27.03
C LYS A 142 0.95 9.66 -27.83
N LEU A 143 1.02 8.37 -27.50
CA LEU A 143 2.05 7.45 -27.96
C LEU A 143 1.47 6.23 -28.71
N GLY A 144 0.15 6.06 -28.68
CA GLY A 144 -0.55 4.94 -29.32
C GLY A 144 -0.68 3.70 -28.42
N HIS A 145 -1.55 2.79 -28.86
CA HIS A 145 -1.98 1.64 -28.06
C HIS A 145 -0.84 0.70 -27.66
N GLU A 146 0.09 0.41 -28.57
CA GLU A 146 1.22 -0.50 -28.31
C GLU A 146 2.08 0.00 -27.14
N ARG A 147 2.44 1.28 -27.15
CA ARG A 147 3.23 1.91 -26.08
C ARG A 147 2.46 2.00 -24.77
N ALA A 148 1.16 2.30 -24.81
CA ALA A 148 0.31 2.28 -23.61
C ALA A 148 0.26 0.91 -22.95
N VAL A 149 0.10 -0.16 -23.74
CA VAL A 149 0.10 -1.54 -23.21
C VAL A 149 1.48 -1.91 -22.65
N ALA A 150 2.57 -1.53 -23.33
CA ALA A 150 3.92 -1.78 -22.87
C ALA A 150 4.20 -1.09 -21.53
N ALA A 151 3.89 0.20 -21.40
CA ALA A 151 4.08 0.97 -20.17
C ALA A 151 3.26 0.40 -18.99
N LEU A 152 1.96 0.14 -19.21
CA LEU A 152 1.10 -0.44 -18.18
C LEU A 152 1.57 -1.83 -17.75
N ARG A 153 2.03 -2.67 -18.69
CA ARG A 153 2.55 -4.00 -18.38
C ARG A 153 3.85 -3.92 -17.60
N ALA A 154 4.77 -3.02 -17.97
CA ALA A 154 6.06 -2.88 -17.31
C ALA A 154 5.89 -2.57 -15.82
N VAL A 155 5.06 -1.57 -15.47
CA VAL A 155 4.83 -1.22 -14.06
C VAL A 155 4.07 -2.32 -13.32
N ARG A 156 3.07 -2.95 -13.94
CA ARG A 156 2.28 -4.00 -13.27
C ARG A 156 3.02 -5.32 -13.07
N ALA A 157 4.04 -5.60 -13.87
CA ALA A 157 4.86 -6.80 -13.75
C ALA A 157 6.14 -6.58 -12.93
N SER A 158 6.44 -5.33 -12.59
CA SER A 158 7.59 -4.96 -11.76
C SER A 158 7.38 -5.42 -10.32
N GLU A 159 8.41 -6.01 -9.73
CA GLU A 159 8.44 -6.31 -8.30
C GLU A 159 8.89 -5.09 -7.49
N SER A 160 9.57 -4.13 -8.12
CA SER A 160 10.05 -2.88 -7.49
C SER A 160 8.93 -1.88 -7.17
N PHE A 161 7.79 -1.93 -7.87
CA PHE A 161 6.66 -1.02 -7.65
C PHE A 161 5.49 -1.69 -6.93
N ASN A 162 5.11 -1.13 -5.79
CA ASN A 162 3.93 -1.53 -5.05
C ASN A 162 2.70 -0.78 -5.58
N VAL A 163 1.87 -1.44 -6.39
CA VAL A 163 0.65 -0.85 -6.95
C VAL A 163 -0.50 -0.90 -5.94
N LEU A 164 -0.89 0.25 -5.42
CA LEU A 164 -1.96 0.39 -4.42
C LEU A 164 -3.34 0.40 -5.10
N PRO A 165 -4.26 -0.51 -4.74
CA PRO A 165 -5.63 -0.48 -5.24
C PRO A 165 -6.41 0.68 -4.63
N VAL A 166 -7.39 1.19 -5.38
CA VAL A 166 -8.32 2.20 -4.86
C VAL A 166 -9.58 1.48 -4.38
N ASP A 167 -9.67 1.25 -3.06
CA ASP A 167 -10.85 0.64 -2.47
C ASP A 167 -11.98 1.65 -2.23
N ARG A 168 -13.12 1.17 -1.71
CA ARG A 168 -14.29 2.02 -1.47
C ARG A 168 -14.02 3.13 -0.44
N SER A 169 -13.27 2.83 0.61
CA SER A 169 -12.93 3.80 1.67
C SER A 169 -12.02 4.88 1.13
N THR A 170 -10.98 4.48 0.41
CA THR A 170 -10.02 5.35 -0.26
C THR A 170 -10.75 6.30 -1.22
N PHE A 171 -11.61 5.75 -2.07
CA PHE A 171 -12.38 6.55 -3.02
C PHE A 171 -13.29 7.57 -2.31
N ALA A 172 -13.96 7.17 -1.23
CA ALA A 172 -14.82 8.08 -0.47
C ALA A 172 -14.01 9.20 0.21
N ALA A 173 -12.88 8.86 0.83
CA ALA A 173 -11.99 9.84 1.46
C ALA A 173 -11.40 10.82 0.42
N ALA A 174 -10.99 10.32 -0.75
CA ALA A 174 -10.52 11.15 -1.86
C ALA A 174 -11.62 12.07 -2.38
N ALA A 175 -12.88 11.61 -2.45
CA ALA A 175 -14.02 12.45 -2.82
C ALA A 175 -14.33 13.53 -1.79
N ASP A 176 -14.27 13.21 -0.50
CA ASP A 176 -14.46 14.20 0.56
C ASP A 176 -13.32 15.23 0.55
N GLN A 177 -12.07 14.81 0.32
CA GLN A 177 -10.93 15.70 0.21
C GLN A 177 -11.02 16.57 -1.05
N PHE A 178 -11.29 15.99 -2.22
CA PHE A 178 -11.47 16.73 -3.47
C PHE A 178 -12.56 17.81 -3.36
N ALA A 179 -13.67 17.51 -2.69
CA ALA A 179 -14.72 18.49 -2.44
C ALA A 179 -14.31 19.63 -1.49
N ALA A 180 -13.32 19.39 -0.61
CA ALA A 180 -12.84 20.39 0.35
C ALA A 180 -11.80 21.36 -0.24
N TYR A 181 -11.12 20.98 -1.33
CA TYR A 181 -10.15 21.81 -2.06
C TYR A 181 -10.84 22.48 -3.26
N ASP A 182 -11.96 23.17 -3.01
CA ASP A 182 -12.80 23.78 -4.05
C ASP A 182 -12.21 25.07 -4.65
N ASP A 183 -11.07 25.53 -4.14
CA ASP A 183 -10.34 26.71 -4.57
C ASP A 183 -9.04 26.38 -5.36
N GLN A 184 -8.75 25.11 -5.61
CA GLN A 184 -7.57 24.63 -6.35
C GLN A 184 -7.97 23.78 -7.57
N GLU A 185 -7.12 23.74 -8.60
CA GLU A 185 -7.31 22.87 -9.78
C GLU A 185 -6.53 21.55 -9.66
N ILE A 186 -6.55 20.91 -8.48
CA ILE A 186 -5.84 19.66 -8.22
C ILE A 186 -6.66 18.48 -8.73
N SER A 187 -6.03 17.49 -9.38
CA SER A 187 -6.77 16.38 -9.98
C SER A 187 -7.34 15.41 -8.92
N PHE A 188 -8.43 14.72 -9.27
CA PHE A 188 -8.96 13.64 -8.40
C PHE A 188 -7.96 12.49 -8.23
N VAL A 189 -7.06 12.28 -9.20
CA VAL A 189 -5.99 11.27 -9.11
C VAL A 189 -4.98 11.67 -8.04
N ASP A 190 -4.65 12.96 -7.93
CA ASP A 190 -3.72 13.47 -6.91
C ASP A 190 -4.32 13.38 -5.51
N HIS A 191 -5.61 13.71 -5.35
CA HIS A 191 -6.32 13.49 -4.09
C HIS A 191 -6.37 12.00 -3.70
N THR A 192 -6.63 11.12 -4.67
CA THR A 192 -6.61 9.67 -4.43
C THR A 192 -5.22 9.20 -4.01
N THR A 193 -4.18 9.72 -4.66
CA THR A 193 -2.77 9.42 -4.34
C THR A 193 -2.38 9.95 -2.97
N ALA A 194 -2.81 11.16 -2.61
CA ALA A 194 -2.55 11.77 -1.31
C ALA A 194 -3.18 10.99 -0.15
N VAL A 195 -4.42 10.53 -0.30
CA VAL A 195 -5.06 9.67 0.71
C VAL A 195 -4.27 8.38 0.93
N LEU A 196 -3.90 7.69 -0.15
CA LEU A 196 -3.12 6.44 -0.07
C LEU A 196 -1.70 6.66 0.47
N ALA A 197 -1.05 7.77 0.11
CA ALA A 197 0.27 8.14 0.62
C ALA A 197 0.23 8.40 2.14
N ALA A 198 -0.78 9.15 2.61
CA ALA A 198 -0.97 9.42 4.03
C ALA A 198 -1.26 8.15 4.84
N GLU A 199 -2.04 7.20 4.32
CA GLU A 199 -2.28 5.90 4.94
C GLU A 199 -1.02 5.05 5.10
N ARG A 200 0.04 5.36 4.34
CA ARG A 200 1.31 4.62 4.30
C ARG A 200 2.50 5.39 4.87
N ASP A 201 2.26 6.56 5.47
CA ASP A 201 3.32 7.42 6.03
C ASP A 201 4.37 7.82 4.98
N VAL A 202 3.90 8.09 3.75
CA VAL A 202 4.73 8.49 2.61
C VAL A 202 4.69 10.01 2.47
N ASP A 203 5.79 10.69 2.76
CA ASP A 203 5.87 12.16 2.69
C ASP A 203 6.43 12.70 1.35
N HIS A 204 7.02 11.84 0.53
CA HIS A 204 7.71 12.23 -0.71
C HIS A 204 6.96 11.69 -1.94
N VAL A 205 6.65 12.58 -2.87
CA VAL A 205 5.96 12.24 -4.12
C VAL A 205 6.84 12.65 -5.30
N PHE A 206 7.10 11.71 -6.22
CA PHE A 206 7.74 12.02 -7.48
C PHE A 206 6.71 12.60 -8.46
N ALA A 207 6.84 13.90 -8.76
CA ALA A 207 5.96 14.63 -9.67
C ALA A 207 6.69 15.86 -10.24
N PHE A 208 6.20 16.40 -11.36
CA PHE A 208 6.77 17.60 -11.99
C PHE A 208 5.93 18.86 -11.77
N ASP A 209 4.62 18.72 -11.52
CA ASP A 209 3.76 19.82 -11.11
C ASP A 209 3.90 20.15 -9.61
N GLY A 210 3.12 21.12 -9.14
CA GLY A 210 3.16 21.59 -7.75
C GLY A 210 1.97 21.16 -6.90
N ASP A 211 1.06 20.34 -7.41
CA ASP A 211 -0.23 20.08 -6.78
C ASP A 211 -0.07 19.35 -5.45
N PHE A 212 0.87 18.41 -5.41
CA PHE A 212 1.23 17.68 -4.19
C PHE A 212 1.81 18.57 -3.07
N ARG A 213 2.38 19.74 -3.38
CA ARG A 213 2.81 20.69 -2.34
C ARG A 213 1.61 21.25 -1.58
N THR A 214 0.54 21.57 -2.29
CA THR A 214 -0.70 22.07 -1.70
C THR A 214 -1.37 21.00 -0.83
N LEU A 215 -1.16 19.72 -1.16
CA LEU A 215 -1.61 18.58 -0.36
C LEU A 215 -0.66 18.22 0.80
N GLY A 216 0.44 18.95 0.98
CA GLY A 216 1.37 18.81 2.11
C GLY A 216 2.54 17.85 1.91
N PHE A 217 2.80 17.39 0.68
CA PHE A 217 3.91 16.49 0.38
C PHE A 217 5.16 17.24 -0.08
N THR A 218 6.32 16.58 0.07
CA THR A 218 7.59 17.00 -0.53
C THR A 218 7.66 16.49 -1.97
N VAL A 219 7.78 17.37 -2.95
CA VAL A 219 7.86 16.99 -4.36
C VAL A 219 9.30 16.67 -4.75
N VAL A 220 9.54 15.46 -5.25
CA VAL A 220 10.86 15.00 -5.73
C VAL A 220 10.87 15.08 -7.25
N PRO A 221 11.94 15.64 -7.88
CA PRO A 221 13.16 16.15 -7.24
C PRO A 221 13.09 17.63 -6.84
N ALA A 222 12.03 18.35 -7.19
CA ALA A 222 12.00 19.82 -7.16
C ALA A 222 12.22 20.45 -5.75
N ASP A 223 11.79 19.78 -4.68
CA ASP A 223 11.89 20.27 -3.29
C ASP A 223 13.06 19.62 -2.53
N THR A 224 13.74 18.67 -3.14
CA THR A 224 14.87 17.98 -2.54
C THR A 224 16.13 18.44 -3.26
N ASP A 225 16.84 19.39 -2.68
CA ASP A 225 18.18 19.80 -3.13
C ASP A 225 19.04 18.54 -3.33
N GLN A 226 19.30 18.19 -4.59
CA GLN A 226 20.18 17.10 -4.96
C GLN A 226 21.06 17.50 -6.13
#